data_AF-A0A835PHM2-F1
#
_entry.id   AF-A0A835PHM2-F1
#
_cell.length_a   1.000
_cell.length_b   1.000
_cell.length_c   1.000
_cell.angle_alpha   90.00
_cell.angle_beta   90.00
_cell.angle_gamma   90.00
#
_symmetry.space_group_name_H-M   'P 1'
#
loop_
_entity.id
_entity.type
_entity.pdbx_description
1 polymer ?
#
loop_
_entity_poly.entity_id
_entity_poly.type
_entity_poly.pdbx_seq_one_letter_code
_entity_poly.pdbx_strand_id
1 'polypeptide(L)' 'MAVKGNNVDIVLVLLKPDSSIVYIEENKGNTPLHIATRKGRPDVSETLRYLEEEKLVSKSVGKR' A
#
# COMPACT_ATOMS: atom_id res chain seq x y z
N MET A 1 1.67 -12.08 -3.41
CA MET A 1 1.45 -10.63 -3.19
C MET A 1 1.18 -9.97 -4.53
N ALA A 2 0.04 -9.27 -4.66
CA ALA A 2 -0.38 -8.62 -5.90
C ALA A 2 0.58 -7.53 -6.40
N VAL A 3 1.25 -6.83 -5.48
CA VAL A 3 2.24 -5.77 -5.77
C VAL A 3 3.52 -6.26 -6.47
N LYS A 4 3.69 -7.58 -6.64
CA LYS A 4 4.74 -8.17 -7.48
C LYS A 4 4.43 -7.99 -8.98
N GLY A 5 3.15 -7.86 -9.33
CA GLY A 5 2.70 -7.53 -10.69
C GLY A 5 2.70 -6.03 -10.95
N ASN A 6 2.34 -5.62 -12.17
CA ASN A 6 2.20 -4.20 -12.56
C ASN A 6 0.73 -3.77 -12.69
N ASN A 7 -0.20 -4.49 -12.06
CA ASN A 7 -1.63 -4.22 -12.19
C ASN A 7 -2.13 -3.49 -10.94
N VAL A 8 -2.26 -2.17 -11.06
CA VAL A 8 -2.74 -1.29 -9.99
C VAL A 8 -4.18 -1.60 -9.61
N ASP A 9 -5.05 -1.93 -10.58
CA ASP A 9 -6.46 -2.21 -10.32
C ASP A 9 -6.62 -3.41 -9.38
N ILE A 10 -5.83 -4.46 -9.58
CA ILE A 10 -5.84 -5.64 -8.69
C ILE A 10 -5.39 -5.24 -7.29
N VAL A 11 -4.36 -4.39 -7.17
CA VAL A 11 -3.87 -3.90 -5.87
C VAL A 11 -4.98 -3.10 -5.17
N LEU A 12 -5.64 -2.19 -5.89
CA LEU A 12 -6.75 -1.39 -5.35
C LEU A 12 -7.94 -2.26 -4.93
N VAL A 13 -8.35 -3.23 -5.74
CA VAL A 13 -9.46 -4.15 -5.40
C VAL A 13 -9.15 -4.95 -4.14
N LEU A 14 -7.91 -5.38 -3.96
CA LEU A 14 -7.49 -6.11 -2.76
C LEU A 14 -7.35 -5.21 -1.52
N LEU A 15 -7.04 -3.92 -1.70
CA LEU A 15 -6.91 -2.95 -0.61
C LEU A 15 -8.23 -2.27 -0.22
N LYS A 16 -9.25 -2.31 -1.08
CA LYS A 16 -10.60 -1.81 -0.78
C LYS A 16 -11.23 -2.38 0.50
N PRO A 17 -11.23 -3.72 0.73
CA PRO A 17 -11.83 -4.28 1.94
C PRO A 17 -11.01 -3.98 3.19
N ASP A 18 -9.69 -3.87 3.08
CA ASP A 18 -8.80 -3.54 4.18
C ASP A 18 -7.52 -2.87 3.67
N SER A 19 -7.35 -1.58 3.99
CA SER A 19 -6.16 -0.83 3.62
C SER A 19 -4.97 -1.08 4.56
N SER A 20 -5.17 -1.75 5.71
CA SER A 20 -4.08 -2.07 6.63
C SER A 20 -3.07 -3.07 6.06
N ILE A 21 -3.45 -3.78 5.00
CA ILE A 21 -2.62 -4.74 4.27
C ILE A 21 -1.35 -4.09 3.71
N VAL A 22 -1.35 -2.77 3.46
CA VAL A 22 -0.15 -2.04 3.00
C VAL A 22 1.01 -2.06 4.01
N TYR A 23 0.72 -2.33 5.29
CA TYR A 23 1.71 -2.40 6.37
C TYR A 23 2.12 -3.83 6.73
N ILE A 24 1.47 -4.85 6.14
CA ILE A 24 1.77 -6.25 6.45
C ILE A 24 3.08 -6.64 5.77
N GLU A 25 4.04 -7.07 6.56
CA GLU A 25 5.33 -7.54 6.06
C GLU A 25 5.26 -8.99 5.55
N GLU A 26 5.98 -9.29 4.47
CA GLU A 26 6.27 -10.66 4.06
C GLU A 26 7.29 -11.32 5.01
N ASN A 27 7.54 -12.63 4.86
CA ASN A 27 8.46 -13.43 5.68
C ASN A 27 9.91 -12.90 5.82
N LYS A 28 10.28 -11.88 5.05
CA LYS A 28 11.59 -11.23 5.08
C LYS A 28 11.54 -9.79 5.62
N GLY A 29 10.46 -9.39 6.30
CA GLY A 29 10.26 -8.02 6.77
C GLY A 29 10.00 -7.01 5.66
N ASN A 30 9.63 -7.46 4.45
CA ASN A 30 9.39 -6.55 3.33
C ASN A 30 7.92 -6.14 3.29
N THR A 31 7.65 -4.84 3.39
CA THR A 31 6.30 -4.30 3.12
C THR A 31 5.98 -4.32 1.61
N PRO A 32 4.70 -4.23 1.24
CA PRO A 32 4.26 -4.06 -0.14
C PRO A 32 5.01 -2.95 -0.90
N LEU A 33 5.28 -1.82 -0.23
CA LEU A 33 6.02 -0.69 -0.81
C LEU A 33 7.47 -1.05 -1.14
N HIS A 34 8.18 -1.74 -0.23
CA HIS A 34 9.53 -2.25 -0.50
C HIS A 34 9.58 -3.20 -1.71
N ILE A 35 8.54 -4.03 -1.86
CA ILE A 35 8.47 -4.97 -2.99
C ILE A 35 8.21 -4.22 -4.30
N ALA A 36 7.29 -3.23 -4.30
CA ALA A 36 6.97 -2.44 -5.48
C ALA A 36 8.17 -1.62 -5.97
N THR A 37 8.90 -0.97 -5.06
CA THR A 37 10.11 -0.19 -5.40
C THR A 37 11.22 -1.09 -5.93
N ARG A 38 11.52 -2.22 -5.27
CA ARG A 38 12.54 -3.18 -5.73
C ARG A 38 12.20 -3.79 -7.10
N LYS A 39 10.92 -3.89 -7.45
CA LYS A 39 10.46 -4.42 -8.74
C LYS A 39 10.33 -3.36 -9.83
N GLY A 40 10.59 -2.08 -9.52
CA GLY A 40 10.44 -0.98 -10.48
C GLY A 40 8.99 -0.82 -10.94
N ARG A 41 8.06 -0.76 -9.98
CA ARG A 41 6.62 -0.60 -10.22
C ARG A 41 6.18 0.79 -9.73
N PRO A 42 6.48 1.87 -10.48
CA PRO A 42 6.23 3.24 -10.03
C PRO A 42 4.75 3.46 -9.70
N ASP A 43 3.84 3.11 -10.61
CA ASP A 43 2.39 3.30 -10.44
C ASP A 43 1.85 2.60 -9.19
N VAL A 44 2.31 1.37 -8.93
CA VAL A 44 1.94 0.60 -7.74
C VAL A 44 2.56 1.23 -6.49
N SER A 45 3.82 1.64 -6.54
CA SER A 45 4.50 2.26 -5.40
C SER A 45 3.88 3.60 -5.00
N GLU A 46 3.46 4.37 -5.98
CA GLU A 46 2.78 5.65 -5.79
C GLU A 46 1.39 5.42 -5.20
N THR A 47 0.63 4.45 -5.72
CA THR A 47 -0.66 4.05 -5.15
C THR A 47 -0.52 3.63 -3.68
N LEU A 48 0.47 2.79 -3.36
CA LEU A 48 0.72 2.33 -1.99
C LEU A 48 1.10 3.50 -1.06
N ARG A 49 1.93 4.43 -1.55
CA ARG A 49 2.31 5.63 -0.80
C ARG A 49 1.11 6.52 -0.49
N TYR A 50 0.24 6.78 -1.48
CA TYR A 50 -0.98 7.57 -1.25
C TYR A 50 -1.88 6.95 -0.17
N LEU A 51 -1.97 5.62 -0.15
CA LEU A 51 -2.76 4.90 0.87
C LEU A 51 -2.12 4.94 2.26
N GLU A 52 -0.79 5.01 2.36
CA GLU A 52 -0.12 5.26 3.64
C GLU A 52 -0.41 6.66 4.19
N GLU A 53 -0.51 7.66 3.30
CA GLU A 53 -0.76 9.06 3.66
C GLU A 53 -2.22 9.32 4.10
N GLU A 54 -3.23 8.64 3.54
CA GLU A 54 -4.65 8.78 3.98
C GLU A 54 -4.88 8.44 5.46
N LYS A 55 -4.07 7.54 6.03
CA LYS A 55 -4.16 7.19 7.46
C LYS A 55 -3.56 8.26 8.39
N LEU A 56 -2.69 9.13 7.87
CA LEU A 56 -2.20 10.31 8.60
C LEU A 56 -3.26 11.42 8.66
N VAL A 57 -4.14 11.51 7.65
CA VAL A 57 -5.23 12.50 7.61
C VAL A 57 -6.41 12.08 8.50
N SER A 58 -6.69 10.78 8.62
CA SER A 58 -7.75 10.28 9.51
C SER A 58 -7.35 10.27 11.00
N LYS A 59 -6.05 10.32 11.34
CA LYS A 59 -5.58 10.54 12.72
C LYS A 59 -5.64 12.01 13.17
N SER A 60 -5.71 12.97 12.25
CA SER A 60 -5.79 14.41 12.58
C SER A 60 -7.23 14.95 12.66
N VAL A 61 -8.25 14.12 12.37
CA VAL A 61 -9.65 14.41 12.73
C VAL A 61 -10.06 13.64 13.98
N GLY A 62 -9.20 13.66 15.00
CA GLY A 62 -9.67 13.75 16.38
C GLY A 62 -10.30 15.13 16.58
N LYS A 63 -11.49 15.33 16.01
CA LYS A 63 -12.36 16.46 16.36
C LYS A 63 -12.70 16.32 17.85
N ARG A 64 -12.16 17.26 18.65
CA ARG A 64 -12.64 17.76 19.95
C ARG A 64 -13.18 16.75 20.97
#